data_AF-A0A183DUN5-F1
#
_entry.id   AF-A0A183DUN5-F1
#
_cell.length_a   1.000
_cell.length_b   1.000
_cell.length_c   1.000
_cell.angle_alpha   90.00
_cell.angle_beta   90.00
_cell.angle_gamma   90.00
#
_symmetry.space_group_name_H-M   'P 1'
#
loop_
_entity.id
_entity.type
_entity.pdbx_description
1 polymer ?
#
loop_
_entity_poly.entity_id
_entity_poly.type
_entity_poly.pdbx_seq_one_letter_code
_entity_poly.pdbx_strand_id
1 'polypeptide(L)'
;MFCIPEFGAEYGNCLSDYPSPGNGIVVYSNGAIRPPYPAMTTANIRCGFGYVPTGTVAAVCQNGQWTPSTPTKCIRSGGAG
;
A
#
# COMPACT_ATOMS: atom_id res chain seq x y z
N MET A 1 13.83 -10.01 -30.62
CA MET A 1 14.10 -9.49 -29.26
C MET A 1 12.77 -9.11 -28.63
N PHE A 2 12.02 -10.13 -28.20
CA PHE A 2 10.76 -9.98 -27.49
C PHE A 2 11.08 -9.98 -25.99
N CYS A 3 10.82 -8.88 -25.29
CA CYS A 3 10.35 -8.91 -23.92
C CYS A 3 9.02 -8.15 -23.92
N ILE A 4 7.97 -8.94 -24.13
CA ILE A 4 6.56 -8.67 -23.81
C ILE A 4 6.31 -7.36 -23.04
N PRO A 5 5.61 -6.37 -23.63
CA PRO A 5 5.15 -5.21 -22.88
C PRO A 5 4.13 -5.69 -21.84
N GLU A 6 4.33 -5.32 -20.57
CA GLU A 6 3.38 -4.70 -19.63
C GLU A 6 1.87 -5.04 -19.68
N PHE A 7 1.47 -6.17 -20.27
CA PHE A 7 0.09 -6.66 -20.36
C PHE A 7 -0.29 -7.37 -19.06
N GLY A 8 -0.73 -6.58 -18.09
CA GLY A 8 -1.29 -7.08 -16.86
C GLY A 8 -2.20 -6.10 -16.14
N ALA A 9 -2.69 -5.03 -16.77
CA ALA A 9 -3.82 -4.24 -16.26
C ALA A 9 -5.06 -4.52 -17.10
N GLU A 10 -5.57 -5.73 -17.01
CA GLU A 10 -6.89 -6.05 -17.54
C GLU A 10 -7.78 -6.37 -16.32
N TYR A 11 -8.54 -5.34 -15.90
CA TYR A 11 -9.75 -5.39 -15.06
C TYR A 11 -9.76 -5.02 -13.57
N GLY A 12 -8.67 -4.52 -12.96
CA GLY A 12 -8.78 -3.82 -11.67
C GLY A 12 -7.67 -4.02 -10.66
N ASN A 13 -6.54 -4.57 -11.09
CA ASN A 13 -5.33 -4.76 -10.32
C ASN A 13 -4.45 -3.49 -10.31
N CYS A 14 -3.74 -3.23 -9.22
CA CYS A 14 -2.95 -2.02 -9.02
C CYS A 14 -1.54 -2.26 -9.57
N LEU A 15 -1.12 -1.41 -10.51
CA LEU A 15 0.21 -1.49 -11.12
C LEU A 15 1.29 -0.71 -10.36
N SER A 16 0.88 0.09 -9.37
CA SER A 16 1.77 0.87 -8.52
C SER A 16 1.77 0.34 -7.10
N ASP A 17 2.87 0.55 -6.38
CA ASP A 17 2.91 0.36 -4.93
C ASP A 17 1.99 1.37 -4.22
N TYR A 18 1.52 0.99 -3.03
CA TYR A 18 0.83 1.91 -2.14
C TYR A 18 1.85 2.91 -1.57
N PRO A 19 1.53 4.23 -1.53
CA PRO A 19 2.43 5.24 -1.00
C PRO A 19 2.91 4.88 0.40
N SER A 20 4.20 4.60 0.53
CA SER A 20 4.79 4.15 1.79
C SER A 20 4.72 5.26 2.84
N PRO A 21 4.17 5.00 4.04
CA PRO A 21 4.20 5.96 5.13
C PRO A 21 5.63 6.16 5.63
N GLY A 22 6.04 7.42 5.82
CA GLY A 22 7.31 7.71 6.49
C GLY A 22 7.30 7.16 7.93
N ASN A 23 8.35 6.44 8.32
CA ASN A 23 8.46 5.71 9.60
C ASN A 23 7.51 4.51 9.75
N GLY A 24 7.08 3.92 8.63
CA GLY A 24 6.36 2.65 8.60
C GLY A 24 6.77 1.80 7.41
N ILE A 25 6.21 0.59 7.36
CA ILE A 25 6.32 -0.33 6.23
C ILE A 25 4.93 -0.71 5.73
N VAL A 26 4.82 -1.06 4.46
CA VAL A 26 3.58 -1.57 3.85
C VAL A 26 3.75 -3.05 3.60
N VAL A 27 2.80 -3.85 4.09
CA VAL A 27 2.79 -5.31 3.99
C VAL A 27 1.53 -5.72 3.24
N TYR A 28 1.67 -6.31 2.06
CA TYR A 28 0.53 -6.74 1.27
C TYR A 28 0.04 -8.12 1.73
N SER A 29 -1.28 -8.28 1.89
CA SER A 29 -1.90 -9.54 2.32
C SER A 29 -1.69 -10.68 1.33
N ASN A 30 -1.53 -10.36 0.05
CA ASN A 30 -1.22 -11.33 -1.01
C ASN A 30 0.26 -11.76 -1.04
N GLY A 31 1.12 -11.21 -0.17
CA GLY A 31 2.56 -11.48 -0.17
C GLY A 31 3.32 -10.91 -1.37
N ALA A 32 2.66 -10.11 -2.21
CA ALA A 32 3.28 -9.44 -3.33
C ALA A 32 4.27 -8.37 -2.85
N ILE A 33 5.47 -8.35 -3.44
CA ILE A 33 6.54 -7.40 -3.12
C ILE A 33 6.71 -6.38 -4.25
N ARG A 34 6.20 -6.70 -5.44
CA ARG A 34 6.22 -5.85 -6.63
C ARG A 34 4.90 -5.97 -7.38
N PRO A 35 4.48 -4.91 -8.11
CA PRO A 35 3.31 -4.97 -8.97
C PRO A 35 3.49 -5.99 -10.11
N PRO A 36 2.39 -6.49 -10.70
CA PRO A 36 0.98 -6.10 -10.47
C PRO A 36 0.34 -6.71 -9.22
N TYR A 37 -0.43 -5.91 -8.47
CA TYR A 37 -1.20 -6.35 -7.30
C TYR A 37 -2.64 -6.67 -7.69
N PRO A 38 -3.15 -7.90 -7.51
CA PRO A 38 -4.53 -8.23 -7.90
C PRO A 38 -5.57 -7.35 -7.18
N ALA A 39 -6.73 -7.16 -7.82
CA ALA A 39 -7.86 -6.51 -7.15
C ALA A 39 -8.18 -7.23 -5.83
N MET A 40 -8.67 -6.49 -4.83
CA MET A 40 -8.89 -6.95 -3.46
C MET A 40 -7.60 -7.21 -2.66
N THR A 41 -6.41 -6.93 -3.19
CA THR A 41 -5.17 -6.95 -2.39
C THR A 41 -5.25 -5.90 -1.30
N THR A 42 -4.96 -6.27 -0.05
CA THR A 42 -4.93 -5.34 1.08
C THR A 42 -3.48 -5.01 1.43
N ALA A 43 -3.11 -3.75 1.29
CA ALA A 43 -1.87 -3.16 1.77
C ALA A 43 -2.03 -2.79 3.25
N ASN A 44 -1.39 -3.53 4.13
CA ASN A 44 -1.40 -3.32 5.58
C ASN A 44 -0.21 -2.48 6.00
N ILE A 45 -0.49 -1.31 6.57
CA ILE A 45 0.51 -0.38 7.06
C ILE A 45 0.90 -0.77 8.48
N ARG A 46 2.20 -0.90 8.71
CA ARG A 46 2.81 -1.14 10.01
C ARG A 46 3.71 0.04 10.34
N CYS A 47 3.28 0.89 11.27
CA CYS A 47 4.15 1.95 11.77
C CYS A 47 5.25 1.37 12.68
N GLY A 48 6.42 2.01 12.67
CA GLY A 48 7.53 1.64 13.56
C GLY A 48 7.22 1.91 15.03
N PHE A 49 8.07 1.39 15.92
CA PHE A 49 7.90 1.53 17.36
C PHE A 49 7.85 3.02 17.78
N GLY A 50 6.85 3.38 18.57
CA GLY A 50 6.63 4.77 19.01
C GLY A 50 5.90 5.66 18.00
N TYR A 51 5.41 5.11 16.89
CA TYR A 51 4.58 5.82 15.91
C TYR A 51 3.17 5.25 15.88
N VAL A 52 2.16 6.13 15.85
CA VAL A 52 0.76 5.77 15.63
C VAL A 52 0.35 6.15 14.21
N PRO A 53 -0.39 5.27 13.52
CA PRO A 53 -0.95 5.59 12.23
C PRO A 53 -2.10 6.59 12.38
N THR A 54 -2.11 7.63 11.55
CA THR A 54 -3.23 8.54 11.37
C THR A 54 -3.89 8.27 10.03
N GLY A 55 -5.20 8.05 10.05
CA GLY A 55 -5.98 7.57 8.90
C GLY A 55 -6.08 6.05 8.82
N THR A 56 -6.28 5.52 7.62
CA THR A 56 -6.53 4.09 7.40
C THR A 56 -5.22 3.33 7.30
N VAL A 57 -5.01 2.33 8.17
CA VAL A 57 -3.84 1.43 8.16
C VAL A 57 -3.93 0.29 7.15
N ALA A 58 -4.98 0.29 6.34
CA ALA A 58 -5.24 -0.71 5.33
C ALA A 58 -5.73 0.00 4.08
N ALA A 59 -5.12 -0.29 2.95
CA ALA A 59 -5.60 0.16 1.65
C ALA A 59 -5.88 -1.04 0.76
N VAL A 60 -7.02 -1.05 0.10
CA VAL A 60 -7.45 -2.14 -0.76
C VAL A 60 -7.27 -1.71 -2.20
N CYS A 61 -6.63 -2.55 -3.00
CA CYS A 61 -6.58 -2.35 -4.43
C CYS A 61 -7.97 -2.62 -5.03
N GLN A 62 -8.65 -1.59 -5.52
CA GLN A 62 -9.93 -1.73 -6.21
C GLN A 62 -9.91 -0.89 -7.48
N ASN A 63 -10.38 -1.48 -8.59
CA ASN A 63 -10.47 -0.77 -9.86
C ASN A 63 -9.13 -0.18 -10.35
N GLY A 64 -8.01 -0.85 -10.01
CA GLY A 64 -6.65 -0.39 -10.35
C GLY A 64 -6.13 0.75 -9.49
N GLN A 65 -6.87 1.16 -8.45
CA GLN A 65 -6.47 2.23 -7.54
C GLN A 65 -6.50 1.74 -6.08
N TRP A 66 -5.54 2.22 -5.30
CA TRP A 66 -5.54 1.97 -3.86
C TRP A 66 -6.62 2.82 -3.18
N THR A 67 -7.53 2.15 -2.47
CA THR A 67 -8.64 2.77 -1.74
C THR A 67 -8.51 2.46 -0.25
N PRO A 68 -8.39 3.46 0.63
CA PRO A 68 -8.44 4.89 0.33
C PRO A 68 -7.17 5.37 -0.39
N SER A 69 -7.34 6.33 -1.30
CA SER A 69 -6.23 7.01 -1.99
C SER A 69 -5.46 7.97 -1.08
N THR A 70 -5.96 8.19 0.14
CA THR A 70 -5.25 8.92 1.19
C THR A 70 -4.13 8.04 1.77
N PRO A 71 -2.87 8.49 1.72
CA PRO A 71 -1.76 7.77 2.34
C PRO A 71 -1.91 7.79 3.87
N THR A 72 -1.75 6.64 4.52
CA THR A 72 -1.55 6.59 5.98
C THR A 72 -0.32 7.40 6.33
N LYS A 73 -0.35 8.11 7.45
CA LYS A 73 0.86 8.74 8.00
C LYS A 73 1.17 8.14 9.35
N CYS A 74 2.42 7.81 9.61
CA CYS A 74 2.85 7.39 10.94
C CYS A 74 3.34 8.63 11.68
N ILE A 75 2.57 9.11 12.65
CA ILE A 75 2.97 10.23 13.52
C ILE A 75 3.59 9.68 14.80
N ARG A 76 4.62 10.32 15.36
CA ARG A 76 5.18 9.85 16.64
C ARG A 76 4.09 9.93 17.70
N SER A 77 3.80 8.81 18.34
CA SER A 77 2.97 8.73 19.55
C SER A 77 3.74 9.21 20.78
N GLY A 78 4.64 10.17 20.58
CA GLY A 78 5.28 10.88 21.66
C GLY A 78 4.24 11.82 22.23
N GLY A 79 3.66 11.42 23.36
CA GLY A 79 3.05 12.39 24.26
C GLY A 79 4.00 13.57 24.41
N ALA A 80 3.45 14.78 24.32
CA ALA A 80 4.09 15.92 24.94
C ALA A 80 4.39 15.52 26.40
N GLY A 81 5.66 15.28 26.68
CA GLY A 81 6.22 15.22 28.02
C GLY A 81 7.15 16.42 28.15
#